data_AF-A0A956B7F8-F1
#
_entry.id   AF-A0A956B7F8-F1
#
_cell.length_a   1.000
_cell.length_b   1.000
_cell.length_c   1.000
_cell.angle_alpha   90.00
_cell.angle_beta   90.00
_cell.angle_gamma   90.00
#
_symmetry.space_group_name_H-M   'P 1'
#
loop_
_entity.id
_entity.type
_entity.pdbx_description
1 polymer ?
#
loop_
_entity_poly.entity_id
_entity_poly.type
_entity_poly.pdbx_seq_one_letter_code
_entity_poly.pdbx_strand_id
1 'polypeptide(L)'
;MSTRSNLLIANTLVLAAACGGPLDDAPEVASSTSPLYIDDGLLWRTGVVPVCWENGTSNDATERGWVRSAVENTWEKETALNFVGWGACHEDSRGVRILIDEDTPHTEELGTDLDGECEGMVLNFTFRTWSPGCADPGSRESCIRSIAVHEFGHALGFAHEQNRPDTPGWCQLESGADGNLSWGAWDVNSVMNYCSPRWNNDGQLSATDIAGARAYYGVPNDGQRVIRQVPIGEYQAVFEDFVAEGYRPTWVDVSSLPFLGVNFPYVNAIFTRGSPYPWRADHGMDQAAYEARVADMRARGFRLTHVDAYLDGTQLRYATLFEQKSGSAWLEYHAVSVSVHNSLYSAFARSGYRPVNLVFTRTSSGLVVTALWDQTAVGGFAAWSGLSPSEYQAEYQRQAAAGRHIAYLDGYQDNGPRISAIWNATSVSNLSARHGAFLGPYQEQHIAQTAAGRLLRITTAYPDGLLLRFAGMWSAPTIGFTRL
;
A
#
# COMPACT_ATOMS: atom_id res chain seq x y z
N MET A 1 78.01 1.19 -6.67
CA MET A 1 78.07 2.03 -5.45
C MET A 1 76.72 1.82 -4.74
N SER A 2 76.61 1.33 -3.50
CA SER A 2 77.14 1.84 -2.21
C SER A 2 76.54 3.22 -1.87
N THR A 3 75.89 3.47 -0.71
CA THR A 3 75.76 2.74 0.58
C THR A 3 74.29 2.36 0.89
N ARG A 4 73.88 1.38 1.73
CA ARG A 4 74.34 0.72 2.99
C ARG A 4 74.12 1.48 4.32
N SER A 5 73.05 1.11 5.05
CA SER A 5 73.02 0.64 6.47
C SER A 5 71.54 0.42 6.88
N ASN A 6 71.10 -0.67 7.54
CA ASN A 6 71.47 -1.28 8.84
C ASN A 6 71.02 -0.41 10.04
N LEU A 7 70.48 -0.92 11.16
CA LEU A 7 70.71 -2.24 11.80
C LEU A 7 69.49 -2.73 12.66
N LEU A 8 69.54 -4.02 12.99
CA LEU A 8 68.75 -4.95 13.85
C LEU A 8 68.25 -4.42 15.25
N ILE A 9 67.49 -5.12 16.12
CA ILE A 9 67.22 -6.58 16.31
C ILE A 9 65.87 -6.88 17.05
N ALA A 10 65.57 -8.18 17.24
CA ALA A 10 64.39 -8.80 17.88
C ALA A 10 64.28 -8.59 19.44
N ASN A 11 63.37 -9.19 20.24
CA ASN A 11 62.83 -10.56 20.16
C ASN A 11 61.57 -10.87 21.02
N THR A 12 60.77 -11.83 20.53
CA THR A 12 59.85 -12.79 21.23
C THR A 12 58.98 -12.38 22.43
N LEU A 13 57.67 -12.69 22.32
CA LEU A 13 57.03 -13.69 23.20
C LEU A 13 55.98 -14.51 22.40
N VAL A 14 55.51 -15.64 22.95
CA VAL A 14 54.72 -16.66 22.25
C VAL A 14 53.38 -16.90 22.93
N LEU A 15 52.31 -17.01 22.14
CA LEU A 15 51.24 -18.00 22.36
C LEU A 15 50.56 -18.33 21.02
N ALA A 16 50.01 -19.53 20.87
CA ALA A 16 49.47 -20.02 19.61
C ALA A 16 48.00 -20.46 19.73
N ALA A 17 47.20 -20.11 18.72
CA ALA A 17 45.91 -20.71 18.43
C ALA A 17 45.73 -20.72 16.90
N ALA A 18 45.36 -21.85 16.32
CA ALA A 18 45.21 -22.00 14.87
C ALA A 18 43.75 -21.86 14.44
N CYS A 19 43.52 -21.18 13.32
CA CYS A 19 42.29 -21.24 12.52
C CYS A 19 42.68 -21.26 11.03
N GLY A 20 41.74 -21.65 10.17
CA GLY A 20 42.00 -22.03 8.78
C GLY A 20 42.59 -20.92 7.89
N GLY A 21 43.10 -21.34 6.73
CA GLY A 21 43.47 -20.43 5.65
C GLY A 21 42.24 -19.73 5.03
N PRO A 22 42.44 -18.86 4.03
CA PRO A 22 41.34 -18.16 3.38
C PRO A 22 40.36 -19.18 2.78
N LEU A 23 39.07 -18.99 3.07
CA LEU A 23 38.00 -19.56 2.26
C LEU A 23 37.88 -18.72 0.99
N ASP A 24 37.50 -19.39 -0.09
CA ASP A 24 37.56 -18.88 -1.46
C ASP A 24 36.77 -17.58 -1.67
N ASP A 25 37.16 -16.83 -2.71
CA ASP A 25 36.53 -15.57 -3.10
C ASP A 25 35.01 -15.72 -3.21
N ALA A 26 34.27 -15.04 -2.32
CA ALA A 26 32.87 -14.76 -2.57
C ALA A 26 32.81 -13.91 -3.84
N PRO A 27 32.12 -14.35 -4.91
CA PRO A 27 32.05 -13.57 -6.14
C PRO A 27 31.44 -12.21 -5.81
N GLU A 28 32.04 -11.14 -6.34
CA GLU A 28 31.43 -9.81 -6.28
C GLU A 28 29.98 -9.93 -6.75
N VAL A 29 29.05 -9.46 -5.91
CA VAL A 29 27.64 -9.36 -6.30
C VAL A 29 27.59 -8.26 -7.36
N ALA A 30 27.70 -8.68 -8.63
CA ALA A 30 27.63 -7.79 -9.78
C ALA A 30 26.40 -6.88 -9.61
N SER A 31 26.63 -5.58 -9.54
CA SER A 31 25.55 -4.60 -9.42
C SER A 31 24.60 -4.82 -10.59
N SER A 32 23.34 -5.14 -10.30
CA SER A 32 22.35 -5.49 -11.30
C SER A 32 22.14 -4.31 -12.24
N THR A 33 22.77 -4.34 -13.41
CA THR A 33 22.51 -3.39 -14.48
C THR A 33 21.08 -3.57 -14.98
N SER A 34 20.53 -2.45 -15.41
CA SER A 34 19.27 -2.01 -14.81
C SER A 34 18.31 -1.58 -15.91
N PRO A 35 17.10 -2.15 -15.94
CA PRO A 35 15.73 -1.89 -17.61
C PRO A 35 14.90 -0.62 -17.85
N LEU A 36 13.83 -0.33 -17.09
CA LEU A 36 12.99 0.88 -17.25
C LEU A 36 13.58 2.08 -16.48
N TYR A 37 13.67 3.29 -17.02
CA TYR A 37 14.20 4.45 -16.27
C TYR A 37 13.16 4.99 -15.28
N ILE A 38 13.52 5.09 -13.99
CA ILE A 38 12.60 5.30 -12.85
C ILE A 38 13.27 6.23 -11.83
N ASP A 39 12.51 7.14 -11.17
CA ASP A 39 12.92 7.62 -9.84
C ASP A 39 12.27 6.78 -8.75
N ASP A 40 13.07 6.08 -7.95
CA ASP A 40 12.58 5.16 -6.93
C ASP A 40 12.03 5.87 -5.66
N GLY A 41 12.39 7.15 -5.47
CA GLY A 41 11.83 8.00 -4.43
C GLY A 41 10.37 8.37 -4.72
N LEU A 42 10.06 8.65 -5.99
CA LEU A 42 8.78 9.21 -6.44
C LEU A 42 7.66 8.16 -6.70
N LEU A 43 7.81 6.94 -6.20
CA LEU A 43 6.86 5.85 -6.46
C LEU A 43 5.63 5.88 -5.54
N TRP A 44 4.43 5.73 -6.12
CA TRP A 44 3.12 5.64 -5.44
C TRP A 44 2.95 4.35 -4.60
N ARG A 45 3.71 4.23 -3.51
CA ARG A 45 3.80 3.02 -2.67
C ARG A 45 2.55 2.77 -1.80
N THR A 46 1.59 3.69 -1.78
CA THR A 46 0.23 3.58 -1.18
C THR A 46 -0.58 2.41 -1.77
N GLY A 47 -0.39 2.09 -3.05
CA GLY A 47 -1.17 1.09 -3.81
C GLY A 47 -2.38 1.67 -4.55
N VAL A 48 -2.61 2.97 -4.45
CA VAL A 48 -3.60 3.73 -5.21
C VAL A 48 -3.02 5.09 -5.64
N VAL A 49 -3.43 5.56 -6.81
CA VAL A 49 -3.12 6.91 -7.32
C VAL A 49 -4.43 7.66 -7.46
N PRO A 50 -4.70 8.68 -6.64
CA PRO A 50 -5.84 9.55 -6.87
C PRO A 50 -5.67 10.27 -8.21
N VAL A 51 -6.75 10.39 -8.97
CA VAL A 51 -6.78 11.14 -10.24
C VAL A 51 -8.09 11.91 -10.35
N CYS A 52 -8.04 13.13 -10.87
CA CYS A 52 -9.23 13.95 -11.09
C CYS A 52 -9.10 14.83 -12.33
N TRP A 53 -10.22 15.35 -12.83
CA TRP A 53 -10.28 16.22 -14.00
C TRP A 53 -10.52 17.67 -13.60
N GLU A 54 -9.69 18.60 -14.04
CA GLU A 54 -9.79 20.01 -13.65
C GLU A 54 -10.93 20.74 -14.38
N ASN A 55 -11.12 20.45 -15.67
CA ASN A 55 -12.08 21.13 -16.54
C ASN A 55 -13.07 20.20 -17.26
N GLY A 56 -13.11 18.91 -16.92
CA GLY A 56 -13.92 17.89 -17.61
C GLY A 56 -15.44 18.13 -17.52
N THR A 57 -16.14 18.06 -18.67
CA THR A 57 -17.57 18.40 -18.80
C THR A 57 -18.46 17.19 -19.13
N SER A 58 -19.71 17.40 -19.57
CA SER A 58 -20.52 16.34 -20.18
C SER A 58 -20.10 15.99 -21.61
N ASN A 59 -19.35 16.86 -22.29
CA ASN A 59 -19.13 16.80 -23.74
C ASN A 59 -17.95 15.90 -24.12
N ASP A 60 -16.91 15.90 -23.29
CA ASP A 60 -15.66 15.12 -23.39
C ASP A 60 -15.71 13.80 -22.59
N ALA A 61 -16.89 13.42 -22.09
CA ALA A 61 -17.08 12.25 -21.24
C ALA A 61 -16.79 10.91 -21.95
N THR A 62 -16.83 10.87 -23.30
CA THR A 62 -16.43 9.70 -24.08
C THR A 62 -14.91 9.54 -24.09
N GLU A 63 -14.20 10.64 -24.32
CA GLU A 63 -12.75 10.74 -24.39
C GLU A 63 -12.10 10.45 -23.03
N ARG A 64 -12.64 11.01 -21.93
CA ARG A 64 -12.23 10.62 -20.57
C ARG A 64 -12.46 9.13 -20.30
N GLY A 65 -13.54 8.56 -20.84
CA GLY A 65 -13.81 7.12 -20.79
C GLY A 65 -12.77 6.30 -21.57
N TRP A 66 -12.24 6.82 -22.68
CA TRP A 66 -11.13 6.22 -23.41
C TRP A 66 -9.80 6.28 -22.63
N VAL A 67 -9.51 7.41 -21.95
CA VAL A 67 -8.35 7.54 -21.05
C VAL A 67 -8.42 6.52 -19.92
N ARG A 68 -9.49 6.55 -19.10
CA ARG A 68 -9.67 5.60 -17.99
C ARG A 68 -9.57 4.15 -18.45
N SER A 69 -10.30 3.78 -19.51
CA SER A 69 -10.26 2.40 -20.01
C SER A 69 -8.96 2.01 -20.70
N ALA A 70 -8.10 2.95 -21.13
CA ALA A 70 -6.75 2.62 -21.59
C ALA A 70 -5.88 2.19 -20.41
N VAL A 71 -5.89 2.98 -19.33
CA VAL A 71 -5.12 2.76 -18.10
C VAL A 71 -5.57 1.48 -17.37
N GLU A 72 -6.89 1.26 -17.27
CA GLU A 72 -7.48 0.01 -16.73
C GLU A 72 -6.97 -1.23 -17.49
N ASN A 73 -6.79 -1.15 -18.82
CA ASN A 73 -6.36 -2.28 -19.65
C ASN A 73 -4.84 -2.44 -19.80
N THR A 74 -4.06 -1.48 -19.31
CA THR A 74 -2.58 -1.49 -19.31
C THR A 74 -2.02 -1.54 -17.90
N TRP A 75 -1.79 -0.40 -17.25
CA TRP A 75 -1.07 -0.30 -15.99
C TRP A 75 -1.76 -1.04 -14.83
N GLU A 76 -3.09 -0.94 -14.71
CA GLU A 76 -3.84 -1.65 -13.66
C GLU A 76 -3.96 -3.16 -13.94
N LYS A 77 -4.23 -3.53 -15.20
CA LYS A 77 -4.31 -4.94 -15.63
C LYS A 77 -2.99 -5.67 -15.46
N GLU A 78 -1.86 -4.97 -15.56
CA GLU A 78 -0.53 -5.58 -15.46
C GLU A 78 0.14 -5.41 -14.08
N THR A 79 -0.34 -4.55 -13.17
CA THR A 79 0.22 -4.34 -11.81
C THR A 79 -0.79 -4.53 -10.66
N ALA A 80 -0.39 -4.32 -9.40
CA ALA A 80 -1.31 -4.30 -8.25
C ALA A 80 -1.89 -2.90 -7.92
N LEU A 81 -1.49 -1.87 -8.67
CA LEU A 81 -1.88 -0.47 -8.47
C LEU A 81 -3.21 -0.16 -9.18
N ASN A 82 -3.91 0.88 -8.70
CA ASN A 82 -5.27 1.23 -9.11
C ASN A 82 -5.40 2.76 -9.10
N PHE A 83 -5.96 3.36 -10.15
CA PHE A 83 -6.23 4.79 -10.27
C PHE A 83 -7.67 5.09 -9.87
N VAL A 84 -7.87 6.05 -8.97
CA VAL A 84 -9.12 6.20 -8.20
C VAL A 84 -9.59 7.65 -8.17
N GLY A 85 -10.89 7.88 -7.99
CA GLY A 85 -11.44 9.22 -7.75
C GLY A 85 -11.73 10.06 -9.00
N TRP A 86 -11.79 9.44 -10.19
CA TRP A 86 -11.94 9.98 -11.57
C TRP A 86 -13.06 11.02 -11.87
N GLY A 87 -13.61 11.72 -10.87
CA GLY A 87 -14.50 12.86 -11.00
C GLY A 87 -13.77 14.19 -11.20
N ALA A 88 -14.38 15.30 -10.78
CA ALA A 88 -13.81 16.63 -10.90
C ALA A 88 -12.83 16.94 -9.75
N CYS A 89 -11.78 17.71 -10.02
CA CYS A 89 -10.86 18.20 -8.99
C CYS A 89 -11.48 19.24 -8.05
N HIS A 90 -10.87 19.40 -6.88
CA HIS A 90 -11.16 20.42 -5.88
C HIS A 90 -9.88 21.23 -5.57
N GLU A 91 -9.98 22.30 -4.78
CA GLU A 91 -8.83 23.14 -4.40
C GLU A 91 -7.76 22.34 -3.64
N ASP A 92 -8.19 21.36 -2.85
CA ASP A 92 -7.38 20.47 -2.02
C ASP A 92 -7.17 19.06 -2.62
N SER A 93 -7.56 18.81 -3.88
CA SER A 93 -7.35 17.52 -4.54
C SER A 93 -5.86 17.13 -4.59
N ARG A 94 -5.56 15.97 -4.01
CA ARG A 94 -4.31 15.22 -4.11
C ARG A 94 -4.31 14.29 -5.33
N GLY A 95 -3.16 13.70 -5.63
CA GLY A 95 -2.94 12.87 -6.80
C GLY A 95 -2.80 13.66 -8.10
N VAL A 96 -2.92 12.96 -9.23
CA VAL A 96 -2.69 13.51 -10.57
C VAL A 96 -3.91 14.32 -11.01
N ARG A 97 -3.72 15.61 -11.29
CA ARG A 97 -4.79 16.51 -11.72
C ARG A 97 -4.68 16.72 -13.22
N ILE A 98 -5.74 16.36 -13.94
CA ILE A 98 -5.71 16.22 -15.39
C ILE A 98 -6.49 17.37 -16.05
N LEU A 99 -5.78 18.19 -16.82
CA LEU A 99 -6.33 19.23 -17.67
C LEU A 99 -6.60 18.68 -19.08
N ILE A 100 -7.69 19.13 -19.71
CA ILE A 100 -7.97 18.85 -21.14
C ILE A 100 -7.81 20.16 -21.91
N ASP A 101 -6.77 20.29 -22.75
CA ASP A 101 -6.55 21.48 -23.59
C ASP A 101 -5.93 21.17 -24.96
N GLU A 102 -5.97 22.14 -25.89
CA GLU A 102 -5.47 22.03 -27.27
C GLU A 102 -3.96 22.35 -27.40
N ASP A 103 -3.14 21.70 -26.57
CA ASP A 103 -1.67 21.80 -26.62
C ASP A 103 -1.01 20.44 -26.94
N THR A 104 0.32 20.37 -26.87
CA THR A 104 1.10 19.13 -26.83
C THR A 104 0.78 18.39 -25.53
N PRO A 105 0.31 17.12 -25.56
CA PRO A 105 0.14 16.34 -24.34
C PRO A 105 1.45 16.15 -23.60
N HIS A 106 1.40 16.24 -22.27
CA HIS A 106 2.55 16.08 -21.39
C HIS A 106 2.12 15.80 -19.94
N THR A 107 3.11 15.43 -19.13
CA THR A 107 3.05 15.30 -17.69
C THR A 107 4.24 16.09 -17.13
N GLU A 108 4.02 17.03 -16.21
CA GLU A 108 5.04 18.03 -15.82
C GLU A 108 6.16 17.40 -14.98
N GLU A 109 5.80 16.64 -13.95
CA GLU A 109 6.72 15.95 -13.03
C GLU A 109 6.54 14.42 -13.04
N LEU A 110 7.42 13.71 -12.34
CA LEU A 110 7.37 12.24 -12.22
C LEU A 110 6.69 11.77 -10.93
N GLY A 111 5.83 10.75 -11.06
CA GLY A 111 5.34 9.97 -9.92
C GLY A 111 4.60 10.81 -8.87
N THR A 112 5.10 10.81 -7.62
CA THR A 112 4.47 11.51 -6.49
C THR A 112 4.74 13.01 -6.41
N ASP A 113 5.64 13.58 -7.22
CA ASP A 113 5.83 15.05 -7.20
C ASP A 113 4.65 15.79 -7.86
N LEU A 114 3.90 15.09 -8.73
CA LEU A 114 2.58 15.48 -9.24
C LEU A 114 1.47 15.57 -8.17
N ASP A 115 1.72 15.19 -6.91
CA ASP A 115 0.68 15.02 -5.89
C ASP A 115 0.01 16.36 -5.51
N GLY A 116 -1.12 16.62 -6.16
CA GLY A 116 -1.89 17.86 -6.06
C GLY A 116 -1.39 19.01 -6.94
N GLU A 117 -0.52 18.74 -7.92
CA GLU A 117 -0.04 19.74 -8.88
C GLU A 117 -1.13 20.13 -9.88
N CYS A 118 -1.47 21.42 -9.96
CA CYS A 118 -2.46 21.92 -10.91
C CYS A 118 -1.92 21.83 -12.34
N GLU A 119 -2.75 21.45 -13.30
CA GLU A 119 -2.38 21.22 -14.70
C GLU A 119 -1.29 20.13 -14.93
N GLY A 120 -0.82 19.44 -13.88
CA GLY A 120 0.34 18.52 -13.91
C GLY A 120 0.27 17.32 -14.87
N MET A 121 -0.92 17.02 -15.44
CA MET A 121 -1.03 16.26 -16.68
C MET A 121 -1.98 16.97 -17.64
N VAL A 122 -1.52 17.25 -18.87
CA VAL A 122 -2.34 17.87 -19.93
C VAL A 122 -2.61 16.84 -21.03
N LEU A 123 -3.89 16.58 -21.30
CA LEU A 123 -4.32 15.65 -22.35
C LEU A 123 -5.11 16.36 -23.45
N ASN A 124 -4.53 16.43 -24.66
CA ASN A 124 -5.23 16.95 -25.83
C ASN A 124 -6.24 15.92 -26.38
N PHE A 125 -7.49 16.35 -26.50
CA PHE A 125 -8.57 15.54 -27.07
C PHE A 125 -9.01 16.02 -28.47
N THR A 126 -8.53 17.16 -28.99
CA THR A 126 -9.02 17.73 -30.27
C THR A 126 -7.99 17.85 -31.38
N PHE A 127 -6.68 17.86 -31.08
CA PHE A 127 -5.56 17.74 -32.03
C PHE A 127 -5.61 18.70 -33.23
N ARG A 128 -6.21 19.88 -33.07
CA ARG A 128 -6.39 20.87 -34.13
C ARG A 128 -5.07 21.56 -34.50
N THR A 129 -4.22 21.76 -33.50
CA THR A 129 -2.94 22.45 -33.63
C THR A 129 -1.79 21.43 -33.65
N TRP A 130 -1.76 20.56 -32.64
CA TRP A 130 -0.73 19.54 -32.48
C TRP A 130 -1.22 18.18 -32.98
N SER A 131 -0.38 17.49 -33.75
CA SER A 131 -0.67 16.23 -34.45
C SER A 131 -2.04 16.15 -35.18
N PRO A 132 -2.28 16.96 -36.24
CA PRO A 132 -3.59 16.99 -36.94
C PRO A 132 -4.11 15.65 -37.49
N GLY A 133 -3.27 14.65 -37.72
CA GLY A 133 -3.71 13.29 -38.09
C GLY A 133 -4.45 12.54 -36.97
N CYS A 134 -4.36 13.03 -35.72
CA CYS A 134 -5.14 12.55 -34.58
C CYS A 134 -6.51 13.26 -34.45
N ALA A 135 -6.74 14.36 -35.17
CA ALA A 135 -8.07 14.98 -35.25
C ALA A 135 -9.04 14.16 -36.14
N ASP A 136 -8.50 13.32 -37.03
CA ASP A 136 -9.30 12.43 -37.89
C ASP A 136 -10.14 11.45 -37.05
N PRO A 137 -11.47 11.36 -37.27
CA PRO A 137 -12.35 10.50 -36.47
C PRO A 137 -12.00 9.00 -36.47
N GLY A 138 -11.22 8.52 -37.45
CA GLY A 138 -10.72 7.14 -37.49
C GLY A 138 -9.46 6.90 -36.65
N SER A 139 -8.76 7.95 -36.24
CA SER A 139 -7.47 7.91 -35.52
C SER A 139 -7.58 8.41 -34.08
N ARG A 140 -8.56 9.29 -33.81
CA ARG A 140 -8.70 10.07 -32.58
C ARG A 140 -8.76 9.24 -31.30
N GLU A 141 -9.54 8.16 -31.27
CA GLU A 141 -9.59 7.26 -30.11
C GLU A 141 -8.22 6.60 -29.84
N SER A 142 -7.59 6.03 -30.88
CA SER A 142 -6.26 5.42 -30.76
C SER A 142 -5.19 6.40 -30.31
N CYS A 143 -5.20 7.66 -30.78
CA CYS A 143 -4.27 8.68 -30.29
C CYS A 143 -4.49 8.98 -28.80
N ILE A 144 -5.72 9.28 -28.38
CA ILE A 144 -6.04 9.57 -26.97
C ILE A 144 -5.61 8.42 -26.05
N ARG A 145 -5.86 7.17 -26.46
CA ARG A 145 -5.42 5.98 -25.70
C ARG A 145 -3.89 5.85 -25.67
N SER A 146 -3.22 6.02 -26.81
CA SER A 146 -1.76 5.86 -26.93
C SER A 146 -0.96 6.94 -26.21
N ILE A 147 -1.51 8.15 -26.12
CA ILE A 147 -0.99 9.23 -25.28
C ILE A 147 -1.26 8.91 -23.81
N ALA A 148 -2.50 8.59 -23.44
CA ALA A 148 -2.87 8.33 -22.04
C ALA A 148 -2.00 7.26 -21.37
N VAL A 149 -1.64 6.17 -22.06
CA VAL A 149 -0.78 5.14 -21.47
C VAL A 149 0.66 5.63 -21.26
N HIS A 150 1.16 6.55 -22.09
CA HIS A 150 2.47 7.18 -21.94
C HIS A 150 2.49 8.20 -20.79
N GLU A 151 1.53 9.13 -20.76
CA GLU A 151 1.43 10.14 -19.69
C GLU A 151 1.21 9.47 -18.32
N PHE A 152 0.35 8.44 -18.25
CA PHE A 152 0.20 7.66 -17.02
C PHE A 152 1.44 6.81 -16.67
N GLY A 153 2.40 6.66 -17.58
CA GLY A 153 3.72 6.13 -17.29
C GLY A 153 4.58 7.13 -16.50
N HIS A 154 4.65 8.40 -16.94
CA HIS A 154 5.26 9.48 -16.17
C HIS A 154 4.61 9.65 -14.80
N ALA A 155 3.28 9.59 -14.73
CA ALA A 155 2.53 9.61 -13.47
C ALA A 155 2.81 8.42 -12.54
N LEU A 156 3.46 7.35 -13.03
CA LEU A 156 3.94 6.22 -12.23
C LEU A 156 5.44 6.27 -11.93
N GLY A 157 6.11 7.36 -12.27
CA GLY A 157 7.54 7.58 -12.04
C GLY A 157 8.44 6.99 -13.13
N PHE A 158 7.91 6.58 -14.28
CA PHE A 158 8.70 6.12 -15.43
C PHE A 158 9.15 7.33 -16.27
N ALA A 159 10.46 7.54 -16.37
CA ALA A 159 11.07 8.53 -17.25
C ALA A 159 11.15 8.03 -18.70
N HIS A 160 11.56 8.90 -19.63
CA HIS A 160 11.71 8.53 -21.04
C HIS A 160 12.77 7.44 -21.26
N GLU A 161 12.42 6.44 -22.06
CA GLU A 161 13.28 5.30 -22.37
C GLU A 161 14.51 5.73 -23.20
N GLN A 162 14.42 6.81 -23.97
CA GLN A 162 15.57 7.35 -24.71
C GLN A 162 16.52 8.23 -23.89
N ASN A 163 16.19 8.58 -22.65
CA ASN A 163 17.10 9.30 -21.75
C ASN A 163 18.08 8.34 -21.04
N ARG A 164 17.91 7.02 -21.22
CA ARG A 164 18.72 6.00 -20.55
C ARG A 164 20.21 6.07 -20.94
N PRO A 165 21.15 5.86 -19.99
CA PRO A 165 22.58 5.79 -20.30
C PRO A 165 23.03 4.67 -21.24
N ASP A 166 22.21 3.66 -21.51
CA ASP A 166 22.46 2.59 -22.50
C ASP A 166 21.71 2.77 -23.83
N THR A 167 21.05 3.92 -24.04
CA THR A 167 20.32 4.24 -25.28
C THR A 167 21.22 4.10 -26.50
N PRO A 168 20.85 3.29 -27.50
CA PRO A 168 21.63 3.15 -28.73
C PRO A 168 21.69 4.49 -29.48
N GLY A 169 22.89 5.03 -29.72
CA GLY A 169 23.10 6.39 -30.25
C GLY A 169 22.61 6.70 -31.67
N TRP A 170 21.75 5.86 -32.27
CA TRP A 170 20.88 6.25 -33.39
C TRP A 170 19.59 6.95 -32.91
N CYS A 171 19.22 6.72 -31.65
CA CYS A 171 18.16 7.39 -30.92
C CYS A 171 18.76 8.56 -30.14
N GLN A 172 18.30 9.78 -30.41
CA GLN A 172 18.84 11.04 -29.85
C GLN A 172 17.71 12.06 -29.59
N LEU A 173 16.55 11.57 -29.12
CA LEU A 173 15.34 12.37 -28.89
C LEU A 173 15.13 12.65 -27.38
N GLU A 174 16.16 13.19 -26.73
CA GLU A 174 16.14 13.58 -25.32
C GLU A 174 14.92 14.49 -25.02
N SER A 175 14.17 14.17 -23.96
CA SER A 175 12.94 14.90 -23.56
C SER A 175 12.62 14.68 -22.08
N GLY A 176 11.93 15.64 -21.45
CA GLY A 176 11.40 15.51 -20.08
C GLY A 176 12.45 15.31 -18.99
N ALA A 177 11.99 14.83 -17.82
CA ALA A 177 12.83 14.53 -16.67
C ALA A 177 13.53 13.17 -16.76
N ASP A 178 14.68 13.06 -16.09
CA ASP A 178 15.49 11.85 -15.97
C ASP A 178 15.12 11.07 -14.69
N GLY A 179 15.19 9.73 -14.76
CA GLY A 179 15.10 8.87 -13.58
C GLY A 179 16.41 8.81 -12.77
N ASN A 180 16.38 8.10 -11.64
CA ASN A 180 17.55 7.85 -10.79
C ASN A 180 18.11 6.41 -10.89
N LEU A 181 17.26 5.47 -11.27
CA LEU A 181 17.48 4.02 -11.28
C LEU A 181 16.89 3.45 -12.57
N SER A 182 17.39 2.31 -13.04
CA SER A 182 16.79 1.63 -14.20
C SER A 182 16.28 0.22 -13.83
N TRP A 183 15.39 -0.43 -14.61
CA TRP A 183 15.09 -1.87 -14.42
C TRP A 183 14.98 -2.91 -15.75
N GLY A 184 16.52 -3.92 -17.12
CA GLY A 184 16.85 -5.03 -18.09
C GLY A 184 17.92 -4.54 -19.06
N ALA A 185 17.52 -4.27 -20.30
CA ALA A 185 18.26 -3.51 -21.30
C ALA A 185 17.24 -2.60 -22.03
N TRP A 186 17.72 -1.50 -22.62
CA TRP A 186 16.92 -0.57 -23.41
C TRP A 186 15.93 -1.24 -24.39
N ASP A 187 14.65 -0.84 -24.36
CA ASP A 187 13.58 -1.43 -25.17
C ASP A 187 13.00 -0.48 -26.22
N VAL A 188 13.26 -0.82 -27.49
CA VAL A 188 12.73 -0.15 -28.70
C VAL A 188 11.20 -0.16 -28.81
N ASN A 189 10.49 -0.98 -28.02
CA ASN A 189 9.02 -1.06 -27.99
C ASN A 189 8.43 -0.61 -26.66
N SER A 190 9.19 0.00 -25.75
CA SER A 190 8.59 0.61 -24.56
C SER A 190 7.58 1.68 -24.97
N VAL A 191 6.45 1.77 -24.26
CA VAL A 191 5.50 2.88 -24.42
C VAL A 191 6.17 4.24 -24.14
N MET A 192 7.23 4.26 -23.33
CA MET A 192 7.99 5.46 -22.94
C MET A 192 9.09 5.88 -23.94
N ASN A 193 9.13 5.29 -25.14
CA ASN A 193 10.23 5.45 -26.10
C ASN A 193 9.83 6.24 -27.36
N TYR A 194 10.26 7.50 -27.47
CA TYR A 194 10.01 8.33 -28.67
C TYR A 194 10.72 7.84 -29.93
N CYS A 195 11.74 6.99 -29.80
CA CYS A 195 12.43 6.35 -30.93
C CYS A 195 11.76 5.04 -31.38
N SER A 196 10.59 4.69 -30.83
CA SER A 196 9.91 3.45 -31.20
C SER A 196 9.38 3.46 -32.65
N PRO A 197 9.54 2.36 -33.43
CA PRO A 197 9.01 2.25 -34.79
C PRO A 197 7.47 2.37 -34.91
N ARG A 198 6.75 2.29 -33.79
CA ARG A 198 5.32 2.57 -33.67
C ARG A 198 5.17 3.56 -32.50
N TRP A 199 4.56 4.71 -32.76
CA TRP A 199 4.48 5.80 -31.78
C TRP A 199 3.83 5.31 -30.48
N ASN A 200 4.55 5.50 -29.37
CA ASN A 200 4.20 5.00 -28.03
C ASN A 200 3.74 3.52 -28.03
N ASN A 201 4.32 2.68 -28.89
CA ASN A 201 3.97 1.26 -29.09
C ASN A 201 2.46 0.99 -29.35
N ASP A 202 1.75 1.92 -30.00
CA ASP A 202 0.29 1.92 -30.17
C ASP A 202 -0.51 1.91 -28.84
N GLY A 203 0.08 2.43 -27.75
CA GLY A 203 -0.50 2.42 -26.41
C GLY A 203 -0.40 1.07 -25.69
N GLN A 204 0.41 0.14 -26.20
CA GLN A 204 0.60 -1.18 -25.61
C GLN A 204 1.85 -1.19 -24.73
N LEU A 205 1.75 -1.77 -23.53
CA LEU A 205 2.93 -2.00 -22.70
C LEU A 205 3.78 -3.12 -23.31
N SER A 206 5.09 -2.90 -23.39
CA SER A 206 6.05 -3.92 -23.78
C SER A 206 6.21 -5.00 -22.71
N ALA A 207 6.89 -6.11 -23.05
CA ALA A 207 7.25 -7.12 -22.05
C ALA A 207 8.18 -6.57 -20.95
N THR A 208 8.95 -5.53 -21.28
CA THR A 208 9.87 -4.80 -20.38
C THR A 208 9.09 -3.85 -19.48
N ASP A 209 8.20 -3.05 -20.06
CA ASP A 209 7.31 -2.14 -19.33
C ASP A 209 6.52 -2.89 -18.23
N ILE A 210 5.90 -4.01 -18.64
CA ILE A 210 5.13 -4.90 -17.77
C ILE A 210 6.00 -5.48 -16.65
N ALA A 211 7.23 -5.92 -16.96
CA ALA A 211 8.11 -6.54 -15.98
C ALA A 211 8.64 -5.54 -14.94
N GLY A 212 9.02 -4.33 -15.37
CA GLY A 212 9.46 -3.26 -14.48
C GLY A 212 8.33 -2.74 -13.59
N ALA A 213 7.16 -2.44 -14.17
CA ALA A 213 6.02 -2.00 -13.36
C ALA A 213 5.61 -3.05 -12.30
N ARG A 214 5.71 -4.34 -12.63
CA ARG A 214 5.52 -5.44 -11.67
C ARG A 214 6.58 -5.53 -10.58
N ALA A 215 7.80 -5.03 -10.80
CA ALA A 215 8.87 -5.05 -9.80
C ALA A 215 8.61 -4.03 -8.67
N TYR A 216 8.03 -2.87 -8.98
CA TYR A 216 7.81 -1.77 -8.03
C TYR A 216 6.37 -1.66 -7.50
N TYR A 217 5.38 -2.00 -8.33
CA TYR A 217 3.97 -1.99 -7.94
C TYR A 217 3.39 -3.38 -7.63
N GLY A 218 4.09 -4.45 -8.02
CA GLY A 218 3.66 -5.84 -7.80
C GLY A 218 2.75 -6.37 -8.90
N VAL A 219 2.42 -7.66 -8.82
CA VAL A 219 1.50 -8.34 -9.75
C VAL A 219 0.03 -8.15 -9.35
N PRO A 220 -0.92 -8.08 -10.31
CA PRO A 220 -2.34 -7.93 -10.03
C PRO A 220 -2.89 -9.04 -9.13
N ASN A 221 -3.95 -8.71 -8.39
CA ASN A 221 -4.59 -9.66 -7.49
C ASN A 221 -6.12 -9.49 -7.50
N ASP A 222 -6.78 -10.21 -8.40
CA ASP A 222 -8.24 -10.20 -8.52
C ASP A 222 -8.97 -10.60 -7.22
N GLY A 223 -8.29 -11.31 -6.31
CA GLY A 223 -8.84 -11.68 -5.00
C GLY A 223 -8.77 -10.57 -3.95
N GLN A 224 -7.86 -9.59 -4.10
CA GLN A 224 -7.50 -8.65 -3.04
C GLN A 224 -6.90 -7.32 -3.56
N ARG A 225 -7.48 -6.18 -3.16
CA ARG A 225 -6.79 -4.86 -3.20
C ARG A 225 -6.24 -4.53 -1.81
N VAL A 226 -5.12 -3.82 -1.74
CA VAL A 226 -4.52 -3.35 -0.47
C VAL A 226 -4.07 -1.90 -0.61
N ILE A 227 -4.59 -1.05 0.26
CA ILE A 227 -4.12 0.34 0.41
C ILE A 227 -3.31 0.49 1.69
N ARG A 228 -2.35 1.41 1.65
CA ARG A 228 -1.49 1.81 2.76
C ARG A 228 -1.43 3.33 2.77
N GLN A 229 -1.44 3.93 3.96
CA GLN A 229 -1.15 5.35 4.13
C GLN A 229 -2.04 6.33 3.33
N VAL A 230 -3.29 5.96 3.04
CA VAL A 230 -4.25 6.85 2.34
C VAL A 230 -4.85 7.85 3.33
N PRO A 231 -4.80 9.18 3.12
CA PRO A 231 -5.44 10.16 3.99
C PRO A 231 -6.95 9.91 4.17
N ILE A 232 -7.50 10.15 5.37
CA ILE A 232 -8.90 9.81 5.67
C ILE A 232 -9.92 10.49 4.74
N GLY A 233 -9.61 11.69 4.22
CA GLY A 233 -10.45 12.42 3.29
C GLY A 233 -10.57 11.74 1.92
N GLU A 234 -9.47 11.15 1.42
CA GLU A 234 -9.42 10.42 0.15
C GLU A 234 -10.01 9.01 0.27
N TYR A 235 -9.96 8.40 1.47
CA TYR A 235 -10.37 7.01 1.68
C TYR A 235 -11.81 6.73 1.24
N GLN A 236 -12.72 7.71 1.27
CA GLN A 236 -14.09 7.52 0.80
C GLN A 236 -14.17 7.25 -0.71
N ALA A 237 -13.41 7.98 -1.53
CA ALA A 237 -13.38 7.77 -2.99
C ALA A 237 -12.75 6.41 -3.33
N VAL A 238 -11.63 6.08 -2.68
CA VAL A 238 -10.95 4.77 -2.77
C VAL A 238 -11.90 3.63 -2.42
N PHE A 239 -12.69 3.79 -1.36
CA PHE A 239 -13.69 2.81 -0.94
C PHE A 239 -14.81 2.67 -1.98
N GLU A 240 -15.30 3.76 -2.57
CA GLU A 240 -16.39 3.73 -3.55
C GLU A 240 -15.98 3.10 -4.89
N ASP A 241 -14.82 3.43 -5.47
CA ASP A 241 -14.32 2.77 -6.69
C ASP A 241 -14.13 1.26 -6.47
N PHE A 242 -13.45 0.85 -5.38
CA PHE A 242 -13.24 -0.58 -5.08
C PHE A 242 -14.56 -1.34 -4.81
N VAL A 243 -15.58 -0.67 -4.27
CA VAL A 243 -16.91 -1.28 -4.07
C VAL A 243 -17.69 -1.37 -5.39
N ALA A 244 -17.52 -0.40 -6.31
CA ALA A 244 -18.06 -0.48 -7.67
C ALA A 244 -17.42 -1.62 -8.49
N GLU A 245 -16.11 -1.86 -8.32
CA GLU A 245 -15.42 -3.04 -8.84
C GLU A 245 -15.90 -4.37 -8.23
N GLY A 246 -16.68 -4.34 -7.15
CA GLY A 246 -17.21 -5.50 -6.46
C GLY A 246 -16.28 -6.10 -5.39
N TYR A 247 -15.34 -5.32 -4.82
CA TYR A 247 -14.65 -5.67 -3.58
C TYR A 247 -15.43 -5.21 -2.34
N ARG A 248 -15.03 -5.70 -1.16
CA ARG A 248 -15.39 -5.12 0.15
C ARG A 248 -14.16 -5.04 1.06
N PRO A 249 -14.08 -4.06 1.98
CA PRO A 249 -13.09 -4.10 3.05
C PRO A 249 -13.32 -5.32 3.95
N THR A 250 -12.22 -5.91 4.40
CA THR A 250 -12.17 -7.02 5.37
C THR A 250 -11.21 -6.75 6.53
N TRP A 251 -10.41 -5.70 6.42
CA TRP A 251 -9.55 -5.15 7.45
C TRP A 251 -9.44 -3.64 7.24
N VAL A 252 -9.48 -2.86 8.32
CA VAL A 252 -9.22 -1.42 8.33
C VAL A 252 -8.38 -1.10 9.58
N ASP A 253 -7.32 -0.34 9.41
CA ASP A 253 -6.43 0.18 10.45
C ASP A 253 -6.15 1.64 10.11
N VAL A 254 -6.34 2.55 11.08
CA VAL A 254 -6.24 4.00 10.85
C VAL A 254 -5.19 4.60 11.78
N SER A 255 -3.96 4.69 11.27
CA SER A 255 -2.80 5.20 12.01
C SER A 255 -2.78 6.73 11.99
N SER A 256 -2.87 7.37 13.15
CA SER A 256 -2.74 8.83 13.27
C SER A 256 -1.27 9.27 13.38
N LEU A 257 -0.79 10.12 12.46
CA LEU A 257 0.49 10.82 12.60
C LEU A 257 0.31 12.14 13.38
N PRO A 258 1.05 12.37 14.48
CA PRO A 258 0.99 13.61 15.23
C PRO A 258 1.95 14.68 14.66
N PHE A 259 1.40 15.77 14.12
CA PHE A 259 2.17 16.93 13.64
C PHE A 259 1.71 18.21 14.35
N LEU A 260 2.64 18.92 15.00
CA LEU A 260 2.40 20.13 15.81
C LEU A 260 1.27 20.01 16.86
N GLY A 261 0.96 18.79 17.31
CA GLY A 261 -0.10 18.50 18.29
C GLY A 261 -1.47 18.18 17.68
N VAL A 262 -1.60 18.23 16.35
CA VAL A 262 -2.77 17.78 15.58
C VAL A 262 -2.49 16.37 15.06
N ASN A 263 -3.50 15.49 15.10
CA ASN A 263 -3.40 14.12 14.60
C ASN A 263 -3.98 14.02 13.19
N PHE A 264 -3.20 13.53 12.24
CA PHE A 264 -3.59 13.32 10.85
C PHE A 264 -3.78 11.81 10.61
N PRO A 265 -5.03 11.32 10.46
CA PRO A 265 -5.32 9.89 10.30
C PRO A 265 -5.09 9.39 8.85
N TYR A 266 -4.38 8.27 8.73
CA TYR A 266 -4.09 7.59 7.48
C TYR A 266 -4.58 6.14 7.53
N VAL A 267 -5.22 5.68 6.46
CA VAL A 267 -5.89 4.38 6.37
C VAL A 267 -5.02 3.32 5.69
N ASN A 268 -4.91 2.18 6.36
CA ASN A 268 -4.36 0.92 5.86
C ASN A 268 -5.52 -0.09 5.79
N ALA A 269 -5.90 -0.55 4.59
CA ALA A 269 -7.08 -1.40 4.44
C ALA A 269 -6.87 -2.54 3.45
N ILE A 270 -7.49 -3.68 3.75
CA ILE A 270 -7.43 -4.89 2.94
C ILE A 270 -8.84 -5.18 2.42
N PHE A 271 -9.00 -5.07 1.11
CA PHE A 271 -10.24 -5.38 0.42
C PHE A 271 -10.16 -6.81 -0.18
N THR A 272 -11.28 -7.52 -0.25
CA THR A 272 -11.38 -8.82 -0.95
C THR A 272 -12.57 -8.85 -1.89
N ARG A 273 -12.44 -9.55 -3.02
CA ARG A 273 -13.46 -9.55 -4.08
C ARG A 273 -14.69 -10.36 -3.69
N GLY A 274 -15.86 -9.76 -3.92
CA GLY A 274 -17.18 -10.32 -3.60
C GLY A 274 -17.49 -10.42 -2.11
N SER A 275 -18.65 -10.99 -1.80
CA SER A 275 -19.03 -11.41 -0.46
C SER A 275 -20.16 -12.45 -0.52
N PRO A 276 -20.11 -13.53 0.28
CA PRO A 276 -21.26 -14.42 0.47
C PRO A 276 -22.34 -13.84 1.38
N TYR A 277 -22.08 -12.69 2.03
CA TYR A 277 -22.99 -12.04 2.98
C TYR A 277 -23.22 -10.56 2.64
N PRO A 278 -24.43 -10.02 2.85
CA PRO A 278 -24.63 -8.57 2.95
C PRO A 278 -23.69 -7.99 4.01
N TRP A 279 -23.03 -6.88 3.68
CA TRP A 279 -22.01 -6.26 4.53
C TRP A 279 -22.23 -4.75 4.61
N ARG A 280 -21.65 -4.10 5.64
CA ARG A 280 -21.57 -2.65 5.79
C ARG A 280 -20.20 -2.25 6.32
N ALA A 281 -19.71 -1.11 5.88
CA ALA A 281 -18.50 -0.48 6.37
C ALA A 281 -18.78 1.01 6.57
N ASP A 282 -18.24 1.58 7.63
CA ASP A 282 -18.42 2.97 8.00
C ASP A 282 -17.15 3.46 8.71
N HIS A 283 -16.79 4.74 8.52
CA HIS A 283 -15.66 5.41 9.16
C HIS A 283 -16.02 6.86 9.50
N GLY A 284 -15.11 7.61 10.14
CA GLY A 284 -15.34 9.01 10.56
C GLY A 284 -16.40 9.20 11.64
N MET A 285 -16.97 8.12 12.19
CA MET A 285 -18.04 8.20 13.19
C MET A 285 -17.49 8.72 14.53
N ASP A 286 -18.22 9.62 15.19
CA ASP A 286 -18.03 9.89 16.62
C ASP A 286 -18.66 8.78 17.49
N GLN A 287 -18.55 8.90 18.81
CA GLN A 287 -19.10 7.94 19.76
C GLN A 287 -20.61 7.72 19.62
N ALA A 288 -21.41 8.78 19.42
CA ALA A 288 -22.86 8.65 19.34
C ALA A 288 -23.29 8.02 18.00
N ALA A 289 -22.58 8.36 16.92
CA ALA A 289 -22.74 7.71 15.62
C ALA A 289 -22.35 6.22 15.65
N TYR A 290 -21.24 5.87 16.33
CA TYR A 290 -20.82 4.48 16.56
C TYR A 290 -21.86 3.68 17.34
N GLU A 291 -22.32 4.19 18.48
CA GLU A 291 -23.33 3.53 19.33
C GLU A 291 -24.65 3.29 18.57
N ALA A 292 -25.13 4.31 17.84
CA ALA A 292 -26.33 4.20 17.00
C ALA A 292 -26.14 3.20 15.85
N ARG A 293 -24.96 3.19 15.19
CA ARG A 293 -24.65 2.26 14.10
C ARG A 293 -24.60 0.81 14.58
N VAL A 294 -23.92 0.55 15.70
CA VAL A 294 -23.87 -0.79 16.31
C VAL A 294 -25.28 -1.26 16.70
N ALA A 295 -26.13 -0.38 17.21
CA ALA A 295 -27.52 -0.71 17.55
C ALA A 295 -28.38 -1.06 16.31
N ASP A 296 -28.35 -0.26 15.24
CA ASP A 296 -29.08 -0.55 13.99
C ASP A 296 -28.60 -1.86 13.34
N MET A 297 -27.28 -2.05 13.26
CA MET A 297 -26.70 -3.28 12.69
C MET A 297 -27.12 -4.52 13.51
N ARG A 298 -27.03 -4.47 14.85
CA ARG A 298 -27.52 -5.56 15.73
C ARG A 298 -29.02 -5.83 15.48
N ALA A 299 -29.86 -4.80 15.41
CA ALA A 299 -31.30 -4.94 15.18
C ALA A 299 -31.64 -5.55 13.81
N ARG A 300 -30.79 -5.31 12.80
CA ARG A 300 -30.93 -5.85 11.43
C ARG A 300 -30.25 -7.22 11.24
N GLY A 301 -29.76 -7.85 12.30
CA GLY A 301 -29.09 -9.15 12.27
C GLY A 301 -27.68 -9.12 11.67
N PHE A 302 -27.09 -7.94 11.50
CA PHE A 302 -25.67 -7.79 11.19
C PHE A 302 -24.86 -7.98 12.48
N ARG A 303 -23.66 -8.55 12.33
CA ARG A 303 -22.68 -8.65 13.41
C ARG A 303 -21.43 -7.84 13.10
N LEU A 304 -20.88 -7.19 14.12
CA LEU A 304 -19.58 -6.54 14.00
C LEU A 304 -18.51 -7.63 13.77
N THR A 305 -17.63 -7.38 12.81
CA THR A 305 -16.54 -8.30 12.42
C THR A 305 -15.17 -7.66 12.53
N HIS A 306 -15.09 -6.33 12.48
CA HIS A 306 -13.89 -5.57 12.77
C HIS A 306 -14.28 -4.19 13.33
N VAL A 307 -13.52 -3.67 14.28
CA VAL A 307 -13.63 -2.29 14.79
C VAL A 307 -12.25 -1.69 14.96
N ASP A 308 -12.15 -0.41 14.63
CA ASP A 308 -10.96 0.42 14.82
C ASP A 308 -11.33 1.81 15.41
N ALA A 309 -10.39 2.46 16.08
CA ALA A 309 -10.60 3.70 16.82
C ALA A 309 -9.35 4.60 16.87
N TYR A 310 -9.43 5.78 16.26
CA TYR A 310 -8.30 6.66 15.94
C TYR A 310 -8.55 8.12 16.34
N LEU A 311 -7.53 8.97 16.26
CA LEU A 311 -7.70 10.42 16.40
C LEU A 311 -7.71 11.13 15.05
N ASP A 312 -8.76 11.91 14.85
CA ASP A 312 -8.86 12.92 13.80
C ASP A 312 -8.73 14.31 14.46
N GLY A 313 -7.59 14.98 14.26
CA GLY A 313 -7.18 16.19 14.97
C GLY A 313 -7.02 15.95 16.47
N THR A 314 -8.11 16.11 17.22
CA THR A 314 -8.23 15.82 18.66
C THR A 314 -9.47 15.00 19.01
N GLN A 315 -10.26 14.60 18.01
CA GLN A 315 -11.55 13.93 18.17
C GLN A 315 -11.37 12.42 18.01
N LEU A 316 -11.93 11.64 18.94
CA LEU A 316 -11.95 10.19 18.86
C LEU A 316 -12.97 9.76 17.80
N ARG A 317 -12.50 9.06 16.77
CA ARG A 317 -13.28 8.58 15.63
C ARG A 317 -13.21 7.06 15.53
N TYR A 318 -14.22 6.46 14.92
CA TYR A 318 -14.38 5.02 14.79
C TYR A 318 -14.52 4.58 13.32
N ALA A 319 -13.96 3.42 13.01
CA ALA A 319 -14.26 2.66 11.80
C ALA A 319 -14.78 1.26 12.16
N THR A 320 -15.74 0.74 11.39
CA THR A 320 -16.44 -0.51 11.68
C THR A 320 -16.72 -1.30 10.41
N LEU A 321 -16.50 -2.62 10.45
CA LEU A 321 -16.94 -3.57 9.42
C LEU A 321 -17.99 -4.52 10.01
N PHE A 322 -19.11 -4.67 9.32
CA PHE A 322 -20.21 -5.56 9.69
C PHE A 322 -20.53 -6.55 8.55
N GLU A 323 -20.88 -7.79 8.91
CA GLU A 323 -21.43 -8.79 7.97
C GLU A 323 -22.72 -9.40 8.54
N GLN A 324 -23.73 -9.59 7.69
CA GLN A 324 -24.99 -10.25 8.02
C GLN A 324 -24.82 -11.78 7.93
N LYS A 325 -23.95 -12.33 8.79
CA LYS A 325 -23.61 -13.75 8.84
C LYS A 325 -23.92 -14.36 10.21
N SER A 326 -24.39 -15.60 10.21
CA SER A 326 -24.52 -16.42 11.42
C SER A 326 -23.16 -16.68 12.05
N GLY A 327 -23.10 -16.72 13.39
CA GLY A 327 -21.89 -17.08 14.12
C GLY A 327 -22.14 -17.08 15.63
N SER A 328 -21.05 -17.23 16.39
CA SER A 328 -21.04 -17.17 17.85
C SER A 328 -21.53 -15.82 18.39
N ALA A 329 -21.92 -15.78 19.66
CA ALA A 329 -22.24 -14.53 20.34
C ALA A 329 -21.01 -13.60 20.40
N TRP A 330 -21.26 -12.30 20.30
CA TRP A 330 -20.24 -11.27 20.25
C TRP A 330 -20.59 -10.08 21.14
N LEU A 331 -19.55 -9.49 21.75
CA LEU A 331 -19.61 -8.32 22.62
C LEU A 331 -18.60 -7.29 22.13
N GLU A 332 -18.86 -6.02 22.39
CA GLU A 332 -17.88 -4.96 22.18
C GLU A 332 -18.01 -3.90 23.28
N TYR A 333 -17.00 -3.04 23.35
CA TYR A 333 -17.01 -1.80 24.13
C TYR A 333 -15.98 -0.84 23.53
N HIS A 334 -16.20 0.46 23.74
CA HIS A 334 -15.46 1.56 23.15
C HIS A 334 -15.06 2.59 24.21
N ALA A 335 -13.94 3.29 23.97
CA ALA A 335 -13.44 4.40 24.80
C ALA A 335 -13.29 4.11 26.32
N VAL A 336 -13.18 2.84 26.75
CA VAL A 336 -13.04 2.52 28.18
C VAL A 336 -11.61 2.75 28.67
N SER A 337 -11.42 3.08 29.94
CA SER A 337 -10.08 3.18 30.53
C SER A 337 -9.40 1.80 30.60
N VAL A 338 -8.06 1.78 30.64
CA VAL A 338 -7.26 0.55 30.78
C VAL A 338 -7.66 -0.28 32.02
N SER A 339 -8.06 0.35 33.13
CA SER A 339 -8.52 -0.36 34.33
C SER A 339 -9.89 -1.04 34.15
N VAL A 340 -10.79 -0.42 33.39
CA VAL A 340 -12.08 -1.02 33.00
C VAL A 340 -11.85 -2.14 31.97
N HIS A 341 -10.99 -1.92 30.97
CA HIS A 341 -10.56 -2.94 30.02
C HIS A 341 -10.03 -4.21 30.72
N ASN A 342 -9.08 -4.08 31.65
CA ASN A 342 -8.52 -5.22 32.38
C ASN A 342 -9.58 -6.02 33.17
N SER A 343 -10.58 -5.31 33.70
CA SER A 343 -11.72 -5.90 34.42
C SER A 343 -12.66 -6.65 33.47
N LEU A 344 -13.00 -6.06 32.32
CA LEU A 344 -13.82 -6.65 31.27
C LEU A 344 -13.15 -7.84 30.60
N TYR A 345 -11.86 -7.73 30.25
CA TYR A 345 -11.03 -8.82 29.71
C TYR A 345 -11.11 -10.06 30.63
N SER A 346 -10.89 -9.84 31.93
CA SER A 346 -10.93 -10.88 32.94
C SER A 346 -12.31 -11.50 33.13
N ALA A 347 -13.40 -10.77 32.88
CA ALA A 347 -14.76 -11.30 32.89
C ALA A 347 -15.08 -12.09 31.60
N PHE A 348 -14.86 -11.48 30.43
CA PHE A 348 -15.21 -12.02 29.13
C PHE A 348 -14.45 -13.32 28.82
N ALA A 349 -13.15 -13.39 29.16
CA ALA A 349 -12.34 -14.59 29.00
C ALA A 349 -12.87 -15.79 29.84
N ARG A 350 -13.33 -15.53 31.07
CA ARG A 350 -14.02 -16.53 31.94
C ARG A 350 -15.37 -16.95 31.37
N SER A 351 -16.09 -16.04 30.72
CA SER A 351 -17.34 -16.30 29.99
C SER A 351 -17.13 -16.89 28.58
N GLY A 352 -15.94 -17.42 28.28
CA GLY A 352 -15.64 -18.13 27.03
C GLY A 352 -15.33 -17.24 25.82
N TYR A 353 -15.49 -15.92 25.92
CA TYR A 353 -15.17 -15.00 24.83
C TYR A 353 -13.66 -14.91 24.58
N ARG A 354 -13.31 -14.53 23.36
CA ARG A 354 -11.95 -14.30 22.87
C ARG A 354 -11.90 -12.91 22.22
N PRO A 355 -10.82 -12.13 22.41
CA PRO A 355 -10.70 -10.84 21.74
C PRO A 355 -10.50 -11.07 20.23
N VAL A 356 -11.00 -10.12 19.44
CA VAL A 356 -10.91 -10.07 17.97
C VAL A 356 -10.20 -8.79 17.54
N ASN A 357 -10.58 -7.66 18.14
CA ASN A 357 -9.86 -6.39 18.06
C ASN A 357 -9.56 -5.89 19.48
N LEU A 358 -8.43 -5.20 19.65
CA LEU A 358 -7.96 -4.62 20.92
C LEU A 358 -7.20 -3.32 20.60
N VAL A 359 -7.96 -2.28 20.24
CA VAL A 359 -7.44 -0.98 19.79
C VAL A 359 -7.11 -0.12 21.00
N PHE A 360 -5.93 0.50 21.02
CA PHE A 360 -5.49 1.39 22.12
C PHE A 360 -5.25 2.83 21.64
N THR A 361 -6.28 3.67 21.73
CA THR A 361 -6.21 5.07 21.28
C THR A 361 -5.71 6.00 22.40
N ARG A 362 -4.61 6.73 22.18
CA ARG A 362 -4.13 7.77 23.12
C ARG A 362 -4.89 9.07 22.92
N THR A 363 -5.73 9.44 23.87
CA THR A 363 -6.42 10.74 23.91
C THR A 363 -5.69 11.75 24.80
N SER A 364 -6.11 13.02 24.78
CA SER A 364 -5.68 14.04 25.74
C SER A 364 -6.02 13.72 27.20
N SER A 365 -7.02 12.86 27.44
CA SER A 365 -7.41 12.38 28.77
C SER A 365 -6.62 11.15 29.24
N GLY A 366 -5.79 10.57 28.36
CA GLY A 366 -5.08 9.32 28.59
C GLY A 366 -5.43 8.23 27.56
N LEU A 367 -4.91 7.03 27.80
CA LEU A 367 -5.10 5.86 26.92
C LEU A 367 -6.48 5.23 27.15
N VAL A 368 -7.28 5.13 26.08
CA VAL A 368 -8.58 4.44 26.07
C VAL A 368 -8.52 3.20 25.19
N VAL A 369 -9.46 2.27 25.41
CA VAL A 369 -9.50 0.97 24.73
C VAL A 369 -10.84 0.76 24.04
N THR A 370 -10.79 0.29 22.79
CA THR A 370 -11.95 -0.16 22.02
C THR A 370 -11.72 -1.61 21.59
N ALA A 371 -12.68 -2.50 21.81
CA ALA A 371 -12.47 -3.93 21.63
C ALA A 371 -13.70 -4.68 21.15
N LEU A 372 -13.50 -5.61 20.21
CA LEU A 372 -14.48 -6.61 19.77
C LEU A 372 -14.11 -7.98 20.34
N TRP A 373 -15.12 -8.73 20.77
CA TRP A 373 -15.00 -10.04 21.41
C TRP A 373 -16.01 -11.03 20.83
N ASP A 374 -15.61 -12.29 20.68
CA ASP A 374 -16.43 -13.35 20.08
C ASP A 374 -16.25 -14.69 20.82
N GLN A 375 -17.29 -15.53 20.87
CA GLN A 375 -17.26 -16.84 21.54
C GLN A 375 -16.74 -18.02 20.68
N THR A 376 -16.27 -17.78 19.45
CA THR A 376 -15.77 -18.84 18.56
C THR A 376 -14.51 -19.52 19.13
N ALA A 377 -14.46 -20.84 19.00
CA ALA A 377 -13.35 -21.65 19.48
C ALA A 377 -12.10 -21.49 18.59
N VAL A 378 -11.13 -20.69 19.04
CA VAL A 378 -9.83 -20.47 18.37
C VAL A 378 -8.68 -21.32 18.95
N GLY A 379 -9.01 -22.37 19.71
CA GLY A 379 -8.06 -23.16 20.49
C GLY A 379 -7.45 -22.36 21.65
N GLY A 380 -6.16 -22.59 21.92
CA GLY A 380 -5.39 -21.76 22.84
C GLY A 380 -5.12 -20.38 22.26
N PHE A 381 -5.13 -19.34 23.09
CA PHE A 381 -4.90 -17.95 22.67
C PHE A 381 -4.01 -17.20 23.65
N ALA A 382 -3.47 -16.06 23.20
CA ALA A 382 -2.85 -15.04 24.03
C ALA A 382 -3.17 -13.67 23.44
N ALA A 383 -3.22 -12.63 24.27
CA ALA A 383 -3.34 -11.25 23.82
C ALA A 383 -2.51 -10.35 24.74
N TRP A 384 -1.87 -9.36 24.16
CA TRP A 384 -0.99 -8.42 24.85
C TRP A 384 -1.10 -7.04 24.19
N SER A 385 -0.91 -6.00 24.99
CA SER A 385 -0.79 -4.61 24.53
C SER A 385 0.29 -3.89 25.32
N GLY A 386 0.65 -2.68 24.90
CA GLY A 386 1.76 -1.93 25.48
C GLY A 386 3.14 -2.50 25.16
N LEU A 387 3.26 -3.41 24.18
CA LEU A 387 4.54 -3.96 23.75
C LEU A 387 5.30 -2.93 22.90
N SER A 388 6.56 -2.63 23.23
CA SER A 388 7.47 -2.00 22.25
C SER A 388 7.78 -2.96 21.09
N PRO A 389 8.27 -2.49 19.92
CA PRO A 389 8.56 -3.37 18.78
C PRO A 389 9.54 -4.51 19.09
N SER A 390 10.49 -4.33 20.01
CA SER A 390 11.42 -5.39 20.46
C SER A 390 10.74 -6.41 21.38
N GLU A 391 9.84 -5.97 22.26
CA GLU A 391 9.04 -6.86 23.11
C GLU A 391 8.02 -7.65 22.30
N TYR A 392 7.40 -7.03 21.28
CA TYR A 392 6.57 -7.71 20.29
C TYR A 392 7.35 -8.77 19.52
N GLN A 393 8.59 -8.48 19.10
CA GLN A 393 9.43 -9.48 18.44
C GLN A 393 9.72 -10.69 19.33
N ALA A 394 9.97 -10.47 20.62
CA ALA A 394 10.17 -11.55 21.59
C ALA A 394 8.87 -12.33 21.89
N GLU A 395 7.73 -11.64 21.99
CA GLU A 395 6.43 -12.27 22.21
C GLU A 395 5.99 -13.10 21.00
N TYR A 396 6.16 -12.59 19.79
CA TYR A 396 5.89 -13.33 18.55
C TYR A 396 6.64 -14.68 18.53
N GLN A 397 7.92 -14.70 18.96
CA GLN A 397 8.71 -15.93 19.05
C GLN A 397 8.18 -16.88 20.14
N ARG A 398 7.80 -16.36 21.32
CA ARG A 398 7.18 -17.16 22.40
C ARG A 398 5.85 -17.78 21.96
N GLN A 399 5.02 -17.04 21.22
CA GLN A 399 3.72 -17.51 20.75
C GLN A 399 3.85 -18.53 19.61
N ALA A 400 4.79 -18.32 18.67
CA ALA A 400 5.12 -19.31 17.64
C ALA A 400 5.61 -20.63 18.26
N ALA A 401 6.50 -20.57 19.27
CA ALA A 401 6.95 -21.75 20.01
C ALA A 401 5.81 -22.44 20.80
N ALA A 402 4.76 -21.72 21.17
CA ALA A 402 3.55 -22.25 21.79
C ALA A 402 2.50 -22.76 20.78
N GLY A 403 2.87 -22.91 19.49
CA GLY A 403 1.98 -23.38 18.43
C GLY A 403 0.89 -22.39 18.03
N ARG A 404 1.10 -21.10 18.27
CA ARG A 404 0.14 -20.03 17.98
C ARG A 404 0.69 -19.03 16.97
N HIS A 405 -0.19 -18.51 16.13
CA HIS A 405 0.12 -17.50 15.10
C HIS A 405 -0.66 -16.22 15.37
N ILE A 406 -0.23 -15.11 14.77
CA ILE A 406 -0.89 -13.81 14.97
C ILE A 406 -2.21 -13.73 14.19
N ALA A 407 -3.26 -13.28 14.88
CA ALA A 407 -4.64 -13.20 14.39
C ALA A 407 -5.19 -11.76 14.38
N TYR A 408 -4.60 -10.85 15.16
CA TYR A 408 -4.82 -9.40 15.10
C TYR A 408 -3.56 -8.66 15.55
N LEU A 409 -3.37 -7.45 15.02
CA LEU A 409 -2.24 -6.56 15.29
C LEU A 409 -2.73 -5.12 15.12
N ASP A 410 -2.38 -4.25 16.07
CA ASP A 410 -2.71 -2.82 16.12
C ASP A 410 -1.48 -2.05 16.59
N GLY A 411 -1.26 -0.86 16.03
CA GLY A 411 -0.06 -0.05 16.15
C GLY A 411 -0.39 1.36 16.61
N TYR A 412 0.04 1.74 17.80
CA TYR A 412 -0.38 2.99 18.44
C TYR A 412 0.77 3.72 19.14
N GLN A 413 0.56 5.00 19.44
CA GLN A 413 1.55 5.84 20.13
C GLN A 413 1.28 5.87 21.64
N ASP A 414 2.30 5.50 22.43
CA ASP A 414 2.26 4.86 23.78
C ASP A 414 3.49 5.25 24.62
N ASN A 415 3.89 6.53 24.62
CA ASN A 415 5.24 6.99 25.01
C ASN A 415 6.33 6.32 24.14
N GLY A 416 6.32 6.66 22.84
CA GLY A 416 6.97 5.90 21.77
C GLY A 416 6.04 4.83 21.20
N PRO A 417 6.44 4.16 20.11
CA PRO A 417 5.59 3.19 19.41
C PRO A 417 5.23 2.01 20.32
N ARG A 418 3.98 1.56 20.25
CA ARG A 418 3.45 0.40 20.94
C ARG A 418 2.60 -0.46 20.02
N ILE A 419 2.53 -1.72 20.37
CA ILE A 419 1.81 -2.75 19.63
C ILE A 419 0.82 -3.45 20.57
N SER A 420 -0.40 -3.60 20.08
CA SER A 420 -1.43 -4.51 20.60
C SER A 420 -1.53 -5.70 19.63
N ALA A 421 -1.60 -6.93 20.15
CA ALA A 421 -1.61 -8.13 19.32
C ALA A 421 -2.34 -9.31 19.99
N ILE A 422 -2.97 -10.12 19.16
CA ILE A 422 -3.68 -11.34 19.56
C ILE A 422 -3.11 -12.52 18.76
N TRP A 423 -2.78 -13.61 19.46
CA TRP A 423 -2.34 -14.87 18.86
C TRP A 423 -3.31 -15.99 19.21
N ASN A 424 -3.55 -16.92 18.28
CA ASN A 424 -4.41 -18.08 18.52
C ASN A 424 -3.89 -19.36 17.83
N ALA A 425 -4.57 -20.48 18.05
CA ALA A 425 -4.19 -21.82 17.59
C ALA A 425 -5.07 -22.35 16.41
N THR A 426 -5.75 -21.49 15.65
CA THR A 426 -6.41 -21.94 14.40
C THR A 426 -5.36 -22.31 13.35
N SER A 427 -5.74 -23.13 12.36
CA SER A 427 -4.83 -23.52 11.29
C SER A 427 -4.65 -22.39 10.27
N VAL A 428 -3.40 -22.01 10.00
CA VAL A 428 -3.02 -21.11 8.90
C VAL A 428 -1.80 -21.69 8.18
N SER A 429 -1.86 -21.75 6.86
CA SER A 429 -0.80 -22.29 6.00
C SER A 429 0.00 -21.19 5.30
N ASN A 430 1.27 -21.49 4.99
CA ASN A 430 2.21 -20.60 4.29
C ASN A 430 2.35 -19.20 4.94
N LEU A 431 2.31 -19.12 6.27
CA LEU A 431 2.35 -17.85 7.01
C LEU A 431 3.73 -17.18 6.95
N SER A 432 3.73 -15.85 6.76
CA SER A 432 4.89 -14.98 6.91
C SER A 432 4.44 -13.68 7.57
N ALA A 433 5.16 -13.18 8.58
CA ALA A 433 4.87 -11.91 9.24
C ALA A 433 6.16 -11.10 9.44
N ARG A 434 6.04 -9.77 9.47
CA ARG A 434 7.13 -8.81 9.76
C ARG A 434 6.56 -7.54 10.41
N HIS A 435 7.43 -6.72 10.97
CA HIS A 435 7.13 -5.43 11.59
C HIS A 435 8.35 -4.51 11.51
N GLY A 436 8.13 -3.20 11.68
CA GLY A 436 9.21 -2.21 11.81
C GLY A 436 9.74 -1.66 10.47
N ALA A 437 9.18 -2.07 9.33
CA ALA A 437 9.56 -1.57 8.01
C ALA A 437 8.95 -0.18 7.73
N PHE A 438 9.67 0.70 7.04
CA PHE A 438 9.06 1.89 6.43
C PHE A 438 8.28 1.51 5.15
N LEU A 439 7.49 2.43 4.60
CA LEU A 439 6.57 2.15 3.48
C LEU A 439 7.25 1.44 2.29
N GLY A 440 8.42 1.91 1.86
CA GLY A 440 9.15 1.32 0.72
C GLY A 440 9.52 -0.16 0.94
N PRO A 441 10.34 -0.48 1.95
CA PRO A 441 10.65 -1.87 2.30
C PRO A 441 9.43 -2.73 2.65
N TYR A 442 8.34 -2.13 3.16
CA TYR A 442 7.08 -2.85 3.39
C TYR A 442 6.35 -3.19 2.07
N GLN A 443 6.37 -2.30 1.08
CA GLN A 443 5.86 -2.54 -0.27
C GLN A 443 6.68 -3.61 -0.99
N GLU A 444 8.01 -3.52 -1.00
CA GLU A 444 8.91 -4.56 -1.54
C GLU A 444 8.61 -5.93 -0.91
N GLN A 445 8.45 -5.97 0.42
CA GLN A 445 8.12 -7.19 1.13
C GLN A 445 6.70 -7.71 0.80
N HIS A 446 5.73 -6.81 0.59
CA HIS A 446 4.37 -7.15 0.15
C HIS A 446 4.40 -7.80 -1.24
N ILE A 447 5.11 -7.21 -2.21
CA ILE A 447 5.34 -7.77 -3.55
C ILE A 447 5.94 -9.18 -3.45
N ALA A 448 7.01 -9.33 -2.67
CA ALA A 448 7.67 -10.61 -2.45
C ALA A 448 6.79 -11.67 -1.76
N GLN A 449 5.82 -11.27 -0.92
CA GLN A 449 4.85 -12.20 -0.33
C GLN A 449 3.76 -12.61 -1.34
N THR A 450 3.28 -11.66 -2.15
CA THR A 450 2.28 -11.90 -3.20
C THR A 450 2.84 -12.83 -4.29
N ALA A 451 4.06 -12.58 -4.75
CA ALA A 451 4.79 -13.46 -5.67
C ALA A 451 5.02 -14.88 -5.08
N ALA A 452 5.14 -15.01 -3.75
CA ALA A 452 5.23 -16.29 -3.05
C ALA A 452 3.84 -16.94 -2.75
N GLY A 453 2.78 -16.51 -3.43
CA GLY A 453 1.44 -17.08 -3.34
C GLY A 453 0.72 -16.81 -2.01
N ARG A 454 1.03 -15.69 -1.35
CA ARG A 454 0.39 -15.27 -0.09
C ARG A 454 -0.48 -14.02 -0.29
N LEU A 455 -1.61 -13.98 0.41
CA LEU A 455 -2.46 -12.79 0.54
C LEU A 455 -2.14 -12.12 1.88
N LEU A 456 -2.19 -10.79 1.91
CA LEU A 456 -2.12 -10.02 3.15
C LEU A 456 -3.41 -10.27 3.97
N ARG A 457 -3.26 -10.42 5.28
CA ARG A 457 -4.36 -10.74 6.24
C ARG A 457 -4.54 -9.71 7.32
N ILE A 458 -3.43 -9.11 7.73
CA ILE A 458 -3.32 -8.18 8.84
C ILE A 458 -2.33 -7.11 8.36
N THR A 459 -2.68 -5.85 8.53
CA THR A 459 -1.78 -4.71 8.31
C THR A 459 -2.00 -3.69 9.42
N THR A 460 -0.94 -3.04 9.87
CA THR A 460 -1.03 -1.87 10.74
C THR A 460 0.16 -0.97 10.50
N ALA A 461 0.04 0.31 10.83
CA ALA A 461 1.19 1.19 10.95
C ALA A 461 1.17 1.99 12.25
N TYR A 462 2.35 2.42 12.72
CA TYR A 462 2.52 3.15 13.97
C TYR A 462 3.58 4.25 13.85
N PRO A 463 3.42 5.40 14.53
CA PRO A 463 4.41 6.48 14.49
C PRO A 463 5.78 6.09 15.05
N ASP A 464 6.83 6.37 14.30
CA ASP A 464 8.22 6.43 14.75
C ASP A 464 8.84 7.76 14.31
N GLY A 465 8.85 8.73 15.22
CA GLY A 465 9.16 10.13 14.89
C GLY A 465 8.07 10.76 14.05
N LEU A 466 8.43 11.24 12.85
CA LEU A 466 7.54 11.87 11.87
C LEU A 466 7.07 10.89 10.76
N LEU A 467 7.50 9.63 10.81
CA LEU A 467 7.17 8.61 9.82
C LEU A 467 6.33 7.50 10.46
N LEU A 468 5.62 6.72 9.64
CA LEU A 468 4.99 5.47 10.08
C LEU A 468 5.91 4.27 9.78
N ARG A 469 6.01 3.36 10.74
CA ARG A 469 6.49 1.98 10.51
C ARG A 469 5.31 1.05 10.39
N PHE A 470 5.41 0.09 9.48
CA PHE A 470 4.39 -0.88 9.16
C PHE A 470 4.67 -2.24 9.77
N ALA A 471 3.61 -3.01 9.98
CA ALA A 471 3.65 -4.42 10.29
C ALA A 471 2.56 -5.18 9.54
N GLY A 472 2.69 -6.49 9.43
CA GLY A 472 1.69 -7.30 8.76
C GLY A 472 1.93 -8.79 8.82
N MET A 473 0.87 -9.53 8.48
CA MET A 473 0.88 -10.98 8.31
C MET A 473 0.25 -11.34 6.97
N TRP A 474 0.92 -12.22 6.24
CA TRP A 474 0.49 -12.80 4.97
C TRP A 474 0.36 -14.30 5.14
N SER A 475 -0.63 -14.91 4.49
CA SER A 475 -0.83 -16.37 4.47
C SER A 475 -1.33 -16.85 3.12
N ALA A 476 -1.35 -18.17 2.87
CA ALA A 476 -2.00 -18.70 1.68
C ALA A 476 -3.48 -18.28 1.60
N PRO A 477 -4.10 -18.28 0.40
CA PRO A 477 -5.54 -18.36 0.25
C PRO A 477 -6.13 -19.47 1.13
N THR A 478 -7.11 -19.14 1.97
CA THR A 478 -7.77 -20.13 2.82
C THR A 478 -8.57 -21.07 1.92
N ILE A 479 -8.15 -22.33 1.82
CA ILE A 479 -8.85 -23.37 1.04
C ILE A 479 -10.12 -23.75 1.82
N GLY A 480 -11.18 -22.95 1.65
CA GLY A 480 -12.31 -22.98 2.57
C GLY A 480 -13.51 -22.13 2.14
N PHE A 481 -13.82 -22.10 0.83
CA PHE A 481 -15.18 -22.05 0.26
C PHE A 481 -15.07 -22.14 -1.26
N THR A 482 -14.98 -23.36 -1.78
CA THR A 482 -15.16 -23.64 -3.21
C THR A 482 -16.54 -23.18 -3.67
N ARG A 483 -16.68 -22.66 -4.89
CA ARG A 483 -17.99 -22.37 -5.47
C ARG A 483 -18.86 -23.64 -5.49
N LEU A 484 -20.11 -23.49 -5.06
CA LEU A 484 -21.25 -24.31 -5.45
C LEU A 484 -22.23 -23.38 -6.19
#